data_AF-A0A2E7E614-F1
#
_entry.id   AF-A0A2E7E614-F1
#
_cell.length_a   1.000
_cell.length_b   1.000
_cell.length_c   1.000
_cell.angle_alpha   90.00
_cell.angle_beta   90.00
_cell.angle_gamma   90.00
#
_symmetry.space_group_name_H-M   'P 1'
#
loop_
_entity.id
_entity.type
_entity.pdbx_description
1 polymer ?
#
loop_
_entity_poly.entity_id
_entity_poly.type
_entity_poly.pdbx_seq_one_letter_code
_entity_poly.pdbx_strand_id
1 'polypeptide(L)' 'MSTAEFENIAMTVGITVLIGYMMFIIYDLAKRSNAGKFGMSILFFALGLGMLGFIIKTVIVEFMDV' A
#
# COMPACT_ATOMS: atom_id res chain seq x y z
N MET A 1 2.27 23.25 16.04
CA MET A 1 2.76 21.90 15.71
C MET A 1 4.12 21.77 16.35
N SER A 2 4.26 20.85 17.29
CA SER A 2 5.59 20.41 17.73
C SER A 2 6.32 19.70 16.58
N THR A 3 7.65 19.60 16.64
CA THR A 3 8.43 18.85 15.66
C THR A 3 7.98 17.38 15.56
N ALA A 4 7.59 16.79 16.69
CA ALA A 4 7.10 15.41 16.76
C ALA A 4 5.74 15.21 16.07
N GLU A 5 4.80 16.16 16.20
CA GLU A 5 3.51 16.09 15.49
C GLU A 5 3.68 16.23 13.98
N PHE A 6 4.56 17.13 13.55
CA PHE A 6 4.88 17.29 12.13
C PHE A 6 5.52 16.03 11.55
N GLU A 7 6.45 15.41 12.29
CA GLU A 7 7.09 14.16 11.90
C GLU A 7 6.07 13.03 11.73
N ASN A 8 5.18 12.83 12.71
CA ASN A 8 4.14 11.81 12.62
C ASN A 8 3.23 12.00 11.39
N ILE A 9 2.75 13.22 11.14
CA ILE A 9 1.90 13.50 9.98
C ILE A 9 2.67 13.30 8.67
N ALA A 10 3.91 13.77 8.59
CA ALA A 10 4.75 13.62 7.41
C ALA A 10 5.03 12.14 7.10
N MET A 11 5.30 11.34 8.13
CA MET A 11 5.53 9.89 8.00
C MET A 11 4.27 9.17 7.54
N THR A 12 3.11 9.42 8.16
CA THR A 12 1.84 8.78 7.77
C THR A 12 1.46 9.13 6.33
N VAL A 13 1.56 10.41 5.96
CA VAL A 13 1.23 10.87 4.60
C VAL A 13 2.24 10.31 3.59
N GLY A 14 3.53 10.39 3.88
CA GLY A 14 4.59 9.91 2.98
C GLY A 14 4.50 8.41 2.70
N ILE A 15 4.27 7.61 3.73
CA ILE A 15 4.07 6.16 3.60
C ILE A 15 2.80 5.85 2.80
N THR A 16 1.70 6.56 3.09
CA THR A 16 0.42 6.35 2.38
C THR A 16 0.54 6.67 0.88
N VAL A 17 1.25 7.76 0.54
CA VAL A 17 1.53 8.13 -0.86
C VAL A 17 2.39 7.07 -1.56
N LEU A 18 3.44 6.58 -0.89
CA LEU A 18 4.31 5.52 -1.43
C LEU A 18 3.53 4.23 -1.71
N ILE A 19 2.65 3.82 -0.79
CA ILE A 19 1.78 2.65 -0.94
C ILE A 19 0.83 2.83 -2.13
N GLY A 20 0.23 4.01 -2.29
CA GLY A 20 -0.58 4.35 -3.45
C GLY A 20 0.20 4.25 -4.76
N TYR A 21 1.46 4.72 -4.77
CA TYR A 21 2.33 4.62 -5.94
C TYR A 21 2.72 3.17 -6.27
N MET A 22 2.92 2.32 -5.24
CA MET A 22 3.14 0.88 -5.45
C MET A 22 1.93 0.21 -6.12
N MET A 23 0.71 0.54 -5.71
CA MET A 23 -0.51 0.07 -6.39
C MET A 23 -0.56 0.46 -7.86
N PHE A 24 -0.20 1.72 -8.16
CA PHE A 24 -0.13 2.21 -9.52
C PHE A 24 0.89 1.43 -10.36
N ILE A 25 2.08 1.15 -9.80
CA ILE A 25 3.11 0.35 -10.47
C ILE A 25 2.63 -1.08 -10.73
N ILE A 26 1.97 -1.74 -9.75
CA ILE A 26 1.45 -3.11 -9.93
C ILE A 26 0.43 -3.14 -11.07
N TYR A 27 -0.42 -2.12 -11.16
CA TYR A 27 -1.39 -1.99 -12.26
C TYR A 27 -0.71 -1.76 -13.62
N ASP A 28 0.28 -0.88 -13.69
CA ASP A 28 1.05 -0.64 -14.92
C ASP A 28 1.82 -1.91 -15.35
N LEU A 29 2.45 -2.60 -14.40
CA LEU A 29 3.16 -3.86 -14.64
C LEU A 29 2.23 -4.95 -15.16
N ALA A 30 1.04 -5.10 -14.56
CA ALA A 30 0.04 -6.05 -15.03
C ALA A 30 -0.38 -5.81 -16.48
N LYS A 31 -0.56 -4.53 -16.86
CA LYS A 31 -0.87 -4.14 -18.25
C LYS A 31 0.31 -4.38 -19.19
N ARG A 32 1.51 -3.95 -18.80
CA ARG A 32 2.75 -4.13 -19.60
C ARG A 32 3.11 -5.58 -19.82
N SER A 33 2.83 -6.45 -18.84
CA SER A 33 3.16 -7.85 -18.91
C SER A 33 2.20 -8.68 -19.78
N ASN A 34 1.24 -8.05 -20.47
CA ASN A 34 0.16 -8.72 -21.21
C ASN A 34 -0.55 -9.78 -20.36
N ALA A 35 -0.63 -9.55 -19.05
CA ALA A 35 -1.31 -10.47 -18.16
C ALA A 35 -2.79 -10.44 -18.52
N GLY A 36 -3.33 -11.54 -19.04
CA GLY A 36 -4.76 -11.68 -19.28
C GLY A 36 -5.56 -11.47 -17.98
N LYS A 37 -6.90 -11.48 -18.06
CA LYS A 37 -7.77 -11.21 -16.88
C LYS A 37 -7.37 -12.02 -15.63
N PHE A 38 -6.99 -13.28 -15.82
CA PHE A 38 -6.53 -14.17 -14.74
C PHE A 38 -5.12 -13.86 -14.23
N GLY A 39 -4.21 -13.48 -15.14
CA GLY A 39 -2.85 -13.08 -14.77
C GLY A 39 -2.83 -11.77 -13.99
N MET A 40 -3.67 -10.81 -14.36
CA MET A 40 -3.80 -9.54 -13.63
C MET A 40 -4.34 -9.76 -12.21
N SER A 41 -5.31 -10.66 -12.01
CA SER A 41 -5.81 -11.01 -10.67
C SER A 41 -4.73 -11.69 -9.81
N ILE A 42 -3.96 -12.62 -10.37
CA ILE A 42 -2.88 -13.28 -9.62
C ILE A 42 -1.76 -12.30 -9.31
N LEU A 43 -1.39 -11.42 -10.25
CA LEU A 43 -0.34 -10.43 -10.02
C LEU A 43 -0.74 -9.44 -8.92
N PHE A 44 -1.99 -8.98 -8.93
CA PHE A 44 -2.53 -8.14 -7.86
C PHE A 44 -2.61 -8.88 -6.53
N PHE A 45 -2.97 -10.17 -6.51
CA PHE A 45 -2.97 -10.94 -5.28
C PHE A 45 -1.56 -11.16 -4.75
N ALA A 46 -0.63 -11.67 -5.57
CA ALA A 46 0.72 -12.01 -5.13
C ALA A 46 1.54 -10.79 -4.67
N LEU A 47 1.48 -9.68 -5.43
CA LEU A 47 2.22 -8.46 -5.09
C LEU A 47 1.43 -7.55 -4.14
N GLY A 48 0.11 -7.48 -4.29
CA GLY A 48 -0.76 -6.66 -3.45
C GLY A 48 -1.03 -7.25 -2.06
N LEU A 49 -0.90 -8.57 -1.85
CA LEU A 49 -1.05 -9.21 -0.54
C LEU A 49 -0.13 -8.61 0.52
N GLY A 50 1.14 -8.35 0.19
CA GLY A 50 2.10 -7.79 1.14
C GLY A 50 1.70 -6.40 1.63
N MET A 51 1.19 -5.58 0.71
CA MET A 51 0.72 -4.23 1.02
C MET A 51 -0.67 -4.23 1.67
N LEU A 52 -1.58 -5.13 1.29
CA LEU A 52 -2.84 -5.35 2.00
C LEU A 52 -2.58 -5.76 3.46
N GLY A 53 -1.61 -6.63 3.70
CA GLY A 53 -1.18 -7.00 5.06
C GLY A 53 -0.65 -5.80 5.86
N PHE A 54 0.12 -4.92 5.22
CA PHE A 54 0.59 -3.68 5.85
C PHE A 54 -0.57 -2.73 6.21
N ILE A 55 -1.54 -2.55 5.32
CA ILE A 55 -2.72 -1.72 5.57
C ILE A 55 -3.56 -2.31 6.71
N ILE A 56 -3.85 -3.61 6.67
CA ILE A 56 -4.60 -4.30 7.72
C ILE A 56 -3.90 -4.15 9.08
N LYS A 57 -2.58 -4.35 9.13
CA LYS A 57 -1.80 -4.17 10.36
C LYS A 57 -1.88 -2.74 10.88
N THR A 58 -1.78 -1.73 10.00
CA THR A 58 -1.87 -0.32 10.38
C THR A 58 -3.24 0.00 10.98
N VAL A 59 -4.32 -0.44 10.33
CA VAL A 59 -5.69 -0.28 10.83
C VAL A 59 -5.87 -0.99 12.17
N ILE A 60 -5.35 -2.20 12.34
CA ILE A 60 -5.45 -2.92 13.62
C ILE A 60 -4.74 -2.15 14.74
N VAL A 61 -3.51 -1.68 14.52
CA VAL A 61 -2.74 -0.93 15.53
C VAL A 61 -3.46 0.37 15.90
N GLU A 62 -4.00 1.08 14.91
CA GLU A 62 -4.57 2.42 15.10
C GLU A 62 -6.01 2.39 15.66
N PHE A 63 -6.76 1.30 15.46
CA PHE A 63 -8.12 1.13 16.01
C PHE A 63 -8.18 0.26 17.26
N MET A 64 -7.21 -0.64 17.48
CA MET A 64 -7.19 -1.52 18.65
C MET A 64 -6.17 -1.09 19.71
N ASP A 65 -5.37 -0.03 19.48
CA ASP A 65 -4.33 0.46 20.40
C ASP A 65 -3.40 -0.67 20.93
N VAL A 66 -3.12 -1.68 20.10
CA VAL A 66 -2.21 -2.81 20.39
C VAL A 66 -0.84 -2.57 19.75
#